data_AF-A0AAW2SY37-F1
#
_entry.id   AF-A0AAW2SY37-F1
#
_cell.length_a   1.000
_cell.length_b   1.000
_cell.length_c   1.000
_cell.angle_alpha   90.00
_cell.angle_beta   90.00
_cell.angle_gamma   90.00
#
_symmetry.space_group_name_H-M   'P 1'
#
loop_
_entity.id
_entity.type
_entity.pdbx_description
1 polymer ?
#
loop_
_entity_poly.entity_id
_entity_poly.type
_entity_poly.pdbx_seq_one_letter_code
_entity_poly.pdbx_strand_id
1 'polypeptide(L)'
;MISIAITTCNCAIDQSPKAVRKWAKTLNPANQKLTKLHFFCHHLHGATATTIAKATCTDASPTFFGLLDTRDDPLTLGPEESSERLGYAQGSQPRVLGGNLLI
;
A
#
# COMPACT_ATOMS: atom_id res chain seq x y z
N MET A 1 -21.27 7.57 0.92
CA MET A 1 -21.01 6.77 2.13
C MET A 1 -19.97 5.73 1.74
N ILE A 2 -18.72 5.90 2.16
CA ILE A 2 -17.65 4.93 1.90
C ILE A 2 -17.71 3.94 3.07
N SER A 3 -18.07 2.68 2.80
CA SER A 3 -18.10 1.64 3.81
C SER A 3 -16.74 0.93 3.82
N ILE A 4 -15.95 1.14 4.88
CA ILE A 4 -14.72 0.40 5.13
C ILE A 4 -15.09 -0.78 6.05
N ALA A 5 -15.05 -2.00 5.51
CA ALA A 5 -15.25 -3.21 6.30
C ALA A 5 -13.89 -3.70 6.82
N ILE A 6 -13.65 -3.55 8.13
CA ILE A 6 -12.46 -4.12 8.80
C ILE A 6 -12.89 -5.44 9.42
N THR A 7 -12.49 -6.55 8.82
CA THR A 7 -12.68 -7.89 9.39
C THR A 7 -11.51 -8.21 10.31
N THR A 8 -11.75 -8.21 11.63
CA THR A 8 -10.79 -8.74 12.60
C THR A 8 -10.97 -10.26 12.71
N CYS A 9 -10.10 -11.04 12.08
CA CYS A 9 -9.96 -12.48 12.35
C CYS A 9 -8.50 -12.90 12.27
N ASN A 10 -8.01 -13.55 13.32
CA ASN A 10 -6.65 -14.11 13.46
C ASN A 10 -6.41 -15.39 12.64
N CYS A 11 -7.15 -15.62 11.56
CA CYS A 11 -6.87 -16.71 10.62
C CYS A 11 -6.31 -16.12 9.32
N ALA A 12 -5.25 -16.74 8.78
CA ALA A 12 -4.64 -16.31 7.53
C ALA A 12 -5.71 -16.17 6.44
N ILE A 13 -5.91 -14.94 5.97
CA ILE A 13 -6.87 -14.63 4.92
C ILE A 13 -6.43 -15.39 3.67
N ASP A 14 -7.31 -16.22 3.11
CA ASP A 14 -7.07 -16.81 1.79
C ASP A 14 -7.03 -15.67 0.76
N GLN A 15 -5.82 -15.30 0.34
CA GLN A 15 -5.57 -14.27 -0.67
C GLN A 15 -5.61 -14.83 -2.10
N SER A 16 -6.02 -16.10 -2.29
CA SER A 16 -6.15 -16.67 -3.62
C SER A 16 -7.12 -15.84 -4.48
N PRO A 17 -6.90 -15.76 -5.81
CA PRO A 17 -7.77 -14.98 -6.69
C PRO A 17 -9.25 -15.36 -6.58
N LYS A 18 -9.55 -16.61 -6.25
CA LYS A 18 -10.92 -17.11 -6.05
C LYS A 18 -11.54 -16.57 -4.77
N ALA A 19 -10.80 -16.57 -3.66
CA ALA A 19 -11.25 -16.04 -2.38
C ALA A 19 -11.46 -14.52 -2.42
N VAL A 20 -10.52 -13.78 -3.02
CA VAL A 20 -10.65 -12.31 -3.21
C VAL A 20 -11.89 -11.97 -4.04
N ARG A 21 -12.14 -12.71 -5.13
CA ARG A 21 -13.37 -12.52 -5.95
C ARG A 21 -14.64 -12.82 -5.15
N LYS A 22 -14.63 -13.85 -4.29
CA LYS A 22 -15.77 -14.20 -3.45
C LYS A 22 -16.07 -13.09 -2.43
N TRP A 23 -15.06 -12.59 -1.74
CA TRP A 23 -15.17 -11.45 -0.83
C TRP A 23 -15.60 -10.17 -1.55
N ALA A 24 -15.05 -9.87 -2.72
CA ALA A 24 -15.43 -8.69 -3.47
C ALA A 24 -16.93 -8.66 -3.84
N LYS A 25 -17.54 -9.84 -4.06
CA LYS A 25 -19.00 -9.97 -4.25
C LYS A 25 -19.79 -9.65 -2.97
N THR A 26 -19.26 -9.91 -1.78
CA THR A 26 -19.93 -9.59 -0.51
C THR A 26 -19.91 -8.09 -0.21
N LEU A 27 -18.94 -7.35 -0.75
CA LEU A 27 -18.85 -5.89 -0.62
C LEU A 27 -19.89 -5.13 -1.43
N ASN A 28 -20.55 -5.79 -2.38
CA ASN A 28 -21.48 -5.14 -3.29
C ASN A 28 -22.94 -5.61 -3.13
N PRO A 29 -23.55 -5.50 -1.93
CA PRO A 29 -24.94 -5.93 -1.71
C PRO A 29 -25.96 -5.08 -2.48
N ALA A 30 -25.57 -3.90 -2.97
CA ALA A 30 -26.45 -2.92 -3.62
C ALA A 30 -26.16 -2.70 -5.13
N ASN A 31 -25.44 -3.62 -5.79
CA ASN A 31 -25.10 -3.54 -7.23
C ASN A 31 -24.39 -2.24 -7.66
N GLN A 32 -23.59 -1.65 -6.78
CA GLN A 32 -22.69 -0.55 -7.10
C GLN A 32 -21.60 -0.99 -8.08
N LYS A 33 -21.00 -0.03 -8.80
CA LYS A 33 -19.88 -0.31 -9.71
C LYS A 33 -18.66 -0.72 -8.89
N LEU A 34 -18.14 -1.92 -9.14
CA LEU A 34 -16.91 -2.43 -8.54
C LEU A 34 -15.80 -2.49 -9.60
N THR A 35 -14.66 -1.89 -9.29
CA THR A 35 -13.47 -1.88 -10.15
C THR A 35 -12.33 -2.64 -9.48
N LYS A 36 -11.75 -3.61 -10.18
CA LYS A 36 -10.51 -4.27 -9.73
C LYS A 36 -9.32 -3.54 -10.34
N LEU A 37 -8.48 -2.95 -9.51
CA LEU A 37 -7.20 -2.36 -9.93
C LEU A 37 -6.06 -3.36 -9.67
N HIS A 38 -5.10 -3.43 -10.58
CA HIS A 38 -3.89 -4.21 -10.43
C HIS A 38 -2.75 -3.43 -11.09
N PHE A 39 -1.75 -3.09 -10.29
CA PHE A 39 -0.61 -2.28 -10.69
C PHE A 39 0.56 -2.61 -9.78
N PHE A 40 1.77 -2.20 -10.18
CA PHE A 40 2.99 -2.36 -9.40
C PHE A 40 3.48 -0.99 -8.97
N CYS A 41 3.94 -0.86 -7.73
CA CYS A 41 4.46 0.38 -7.16
C CYS A 41 5.96 0.22 -6.90
N HIS A 42 6.77 1.16 -7.41
CA HIS A 42 8.23 1.08 -7.34
C HIS A 42 8.80 2.07 -6.33
N HIS A 43 9.29 1.56 -5.21
CA HIS A 43 9.98 2.38 -4.22
C HIS A 43 11.45 2.53 -4.58
N LEU A 44 11.80 3.66 -5.20
CA LEU A 44 13.17 3.97 -5.62
C LEU A 44 13.85 4.81 -4.52
N HIS A 45 14.46 4.13 -3.56
CA HIS A 45 15.14 4.76 -2.42
C HIS A 45 16.07 5.91 -2.88
N GLY A 46 15.87 7.11 -2.32
CA GLY A 46 16.68 8.29 -2.59
C GLY A 46 16.40 9.01 -3.92
N ALA A 47 15.53 8.47 -4.78
CA ALA A 47 15.11 9.12 -6.03
C ALA A 47 13.65 9.58 -5.97
N THR A 48 12.75 8.73 -5.45
CA THR A 48 11.32 9.01 -5.38
C THR A 48 10.84 9.33 -3.98
N ALA A 49 11.75 9.38 -3.01
CA ALA A 49 11.43 9.67 -1.61
C ALA A 49 12.38 10.70 -0.99
N THR A 50 11.82 11.63 -0.22
CA THR A 50 12.56 12.64 0.54
C THR A 50 12.14 12.60 2.00
N THR A 51 13.12 12.49 2.91
CA THR A 51 12.86 12.54 4.36
C THR A 51 12.46 13.95 4.78
N ILE A 52 11.33 14.05 5.47
CA ILE A 52 10.80 15.31 5.99
C ILE A 52 11.10 15.45 7.49
N ALA A 53 11.00 14.36 8.25
CA ALA A 53 11.25 14.36 9.68
C ALA A 53 11.87 13.03 10.14
N LYS A 54 12.70 13.13 11.18
CA LYS A 54 13.42 12.01 11.76
C LYS A 54 13.49 12.18 13.28
N ALA A 55 13.03 11.17 14.03
CA ALA A 55 13.13 11.17 15.48
C ALA A 55 14.54 10.77 15.94
N THR A 56 14.93 11.15 17.16
CA THR A 56 16.26 10.83 17.72
C THR A 56 16.50 9.32 17.83
N CYS A 57 15.44 8.53 18.03
CA CYS A 57 15.53 7.07 18.11
C CYS A 57 15.51 6.36 16.75
N THR A 58 15.30 7.08 15.64
CA THR A 58 15.07 6.46 14.33
C THR A 58 16.23 5.58 13.87
N ASP A 59 17.48 6.03 14.04
CA ASP A 59 18.65 5.26 13.59
C ASP A 59 18.93 4.02 14.45
N ALA A 60 18.49 4.04 15.72
CA ALA A 60 18.59 2.90 16.61
C ALA A 60 17.46 1.87 16.38
N SER A 61 16.43 2.23 15.62
CA SER A 61 15.30 1.35 15.33
C SER A 61 15.58 0.48 14.10
N PRO A 62 15.49 -0.86 14.18
CA PRO A 62 15.66 -1.75 13.02
C PRO A 62 14.65 -1.50 11.89
N THR A 63 13.52 -0.86 12.19
CA THR A 63 12.46 -0.54 11.21
C THR A 63 12.39 0.95 10.91
N PHE A 64 13.37 1.74 11.36
CA PHE A 64 13.40 3.20 11.23
C PHE A 64 12.17 3.89 11.83
N PHE A 65 11.68 3.41 12.98
CA PHE A 65 10.54 4.03 13.65
C PHE A 65 10.73 5.53 13.85
N GLY A 66 9.66 6.30 13.61
CA GLY A 66 9.69 7.76 13.73
C GLY A 66 10.32 8.49 12.54
N LEU A 67 10.66 7.78 11.46
CA LEU A 67 10.96 8.38 10.16
C LEU A 67 9.67 8.77 9.43
N LEU A 68 9.66 9.94 8.82
CA LEU A 68 8.61 10.42 7.93
C LEU A 68 9.22 10.85 6.59
N ASP A 69 8.79 10.19 5.52
CA ASP A 69 9.20 10.51 4.16
C ASP A 69 8.00 11.03 3.34
N THR A 70 8.25 11.89 2.37
CA THR A 70 7.34 12.09 1.22
C THR A 70 7.76 11.14 0.11
N ARG A 71 6.79 10.60 -0.62
CA ARG A 71 7.03 9.72 -1.77
C ARG A 71 6.28 10.17 -3.01
N ASP A 72 6.87 9.88 -4.15
CA ASP A 72 6.36 10.06 -5.51
C ASP A 72 6.74 8.82 -6.34
N ASP A 73 6.27 7.65 -5.89
CA ASP A 73 6.68 6.34 -6.41
C ASP A 73 5.90 6.00 -7.71
N PRO A 74 6.56 5.60 -8.81
CA PRO A 74 5.87 5.24 -10.05
C PRO A 74 4.93 4.04 -9.90
N LEU A 75 3.74 4.13 -10.51
CA LEU A 75 2.82 3.02 -10.69
C LEU A 75 2.87 2.50 -12.11
N THR A 76 3.05 1.20 -12.30
CA THR A 76 3.19 0.58 -13.62
C THR A 76 2.26 -0.60 -13.85
N LEU A 77 2.04 -0.94 -15.12
CA LEU A 77 1.20 -2.07 -15.52
C LEU A 77 1.85 -3.43 -15.21
N GLY A 78 3.16 -3.53 -15.41
CA GLY A 78 3.94 -4.73 -15.16
C GLY A 78 4.92 -4.55 -13.99
N PRO A 79 5.52 -5.66 -13.50
CA PRO A 79 6.49 -5.62 -12.41
C PRO A 79 7.82 -4.98 -12.81
N GLU A 80 8.10 -4.83 -14.11
CA GLU A 80 9.31 -4.17 -14.59
C GLU A 80 9.13 -2.65 -14.53
N GLU A 81 10.15 -1.94 -14.03
CA GLU A 81 10.18 -0.47 -13.96
C GLU A 81 10.01 0.20 -15.34
N SER A 82 10.48 -0.48 -16.40
CA SER A 82 10.36 -0.02 -17.79
C SER A 82 9.00 -0.29 -18.42
N SER A 83 8.08 -0.95 -17.71
CA SER A 83 6.73 -1.19 -18.23
C SER A 83 5.90 0.10 -18.28
N GLU A 84 4.74 0.03 -18.93
CA GLU A 84 3.87 1.19 -19.09
C GLU A 84 3.54 1.84 -17.74
N ARG A 85 3.83 3.14 -17.63
CA ARG A 85 3.51 3.95 -16.45
C ARG A 85 2.03 4.31 -16.45
N LEU A 86 1.34 3.93 -15.38
CA LEU A 86 -0.08 4.21 -15.15
C LEU A 86 -0.30 5.46 -14.30
N GLY A 87 0.69 5.86 -13.48
CA GLY A 87 0.61 7.03 -12.62
C GLY A 87 1.71 7.08 -11.55
N TYR A 88 1.42 7.74 -10.44
CA TYR A 88 2.31 7.89 -9.28
C TYR A 88 1.54 7.67 -7.96
N ALA A 89 2.18 7.00 -7.00
CA ALA A 89 1.75 6.89 -5.62
C ALA A 89 2.39 8.03 -4.81
N GLN A 90 1.58 9.05 -4.54
CA GLN A 90 2.02 10.28 -3.90
C GLN A 90 1.49 10.39 -2.47
N GLY A 91 2.36 10.75 -1.54
CA GLY A 91 1.94 11.01 -0.16
C GLY A 91 3.06 10.95 0.87
N SER A 92 2.69 11.15 2.12
CA SER A 92 3.58 10.99 3.26
C SER A 92 3.53 9.56 3.80
N GLN A 93 4.69 8.94 3.99
CA GLN A 93 4.82 7.61 4.58
C GLN A 93 5.52 7.69 5.94
N PRO A 94 4.79 7.52 7.06
CA PRO A 94 5.40 7.30 8.36
C PRO A 94 5.94 5.86 8.49
N ARG A 95 7.06 5.70 9.20
CA ARG A 95 7.54 4.40 9.69
C ARG A 95 7.01 4.15 11.10
N VAL A 96 6.19 3.10 11.24
CA VAL A 96 5.56 2.68 12.49
C VAL A 96 6.19 1.39 13.02
N LEU A 97 6.09 1.13 14.34
CA LEU A 97 6.58 -0.12 14.94
C LEU A 97 5.70 -1.28 14.46
N GLY A 98 6.31 -2.35 13.93
CA GLY A 98 5.61 -3.62 13.69
C GLY A 98 5.31 -4.02 12.24
N GLY A 99 5.86 -3.35 11.22
CA GLY A 99 5.87 -3.87 9.85
C GLY A 99 5.43 -2.87 8.79
N ASN A 100 5.80 -3.19 7.54
CA ASN A 100 5.51 -2.40 6.34
C ASN A 100 4.00 -2.10 6.25
N LEU A 101 3.66 -0.83 5.97
CA LEU A 101 2.30 -0.44 5.65
C LEU A 101 1.89 -1.20 4.37
N LEU A 102 0.96 -2.14 4.52
CA LEU A 102 0.28 -2.77 3.40
C LEU A 102 -0.70 -1.73 2.84
N ILE A 103 -0.30 -1.07 1.76
CA ILE A 103 -1.22 -0.45 0.80
C ILE A 103 -1.66 -1.50 -0.22
#